data_AF-A0A8D0CXD8-F1
#
_entry.id   AF-A0A8D0CXD8-F1
#
_cell.length_a   1.000
_cell.length_b   1.000
_cell.length_c   1.000
_cell.angle_alpha   90.00
_cell.angle_beta   90.00
_cell.angle_gamma   90.00
#
_symmetry.space_group_name_H-M   'P 1'
#
loop_
_entity.id
_entity.type
_entity.pdbx_description
1 polymer ?
#
loop_
_entity_poly.entity_id
_entity_poly.type
_entity_poly.pdbx_seq_one_letter_code
_entity_poly.pdbx_strand_id
1 'polypeptide(L)'
;MHWLHMMKVFSPRLTNELLSLNEYSLIIGGDMNAVLDLNQDRSGVNHTKAQKRISDMFKAVVEFHHLTDIWRMHNPTSKDYTFFSTHHLTHSCIDYMLLAFEHPNLAQYTLNVW
;
A
#
# COMPACT_ATOMS: atom_id res chain seq x y z
N MET A 1 -9.78 12.46 11.04
CA MET A 1 -8.80 13.56 10.83
C MET A 1 -7.40 13.21 11.30
N HIS A 2 -7.21 12.53 12.44
CA HIS A 2 -5.89 12.15 12.97
C HIS A 2 -5.02 11.36 11.97
N TRP A 3 -5.54 10.28 11.38
CA TRP A 3 -4.81 9.43 10.43
C TRP A 3 -4.34 10.15 9.16
N LEU A 4 -5.09 11.15 8.69
CA LEU A 4 -4.67 11.95 7.53
C LEU A 4 -3.47 12.83 7.87
N HIS A 5 -3.40 13.37 9.08
CA HIS A 5 -2.24 14.11 9.52
C HIS A 5 -1.03 13.18 9.67
N MET A 6 -1.23 12.00 10.26
CA MET A 6 -0.17 11.00 10.39
C MET A 6 0.40 10.59 9.03
N MET A 7 -0.46 10.29 8.05
CA MET A 7 -0.04 9.95 6.69
C MET A 7 0.75 11.09 6.02
N LYS A 8 0.35 12.35 6.24
CA LYS A 8 1.10 13.52 5.74
C LYS A 8 2.52 13.63 6.28
N VAL A 9 2.77 13.13 7.49
CA VAL A 9 4.11 13.11 8.09
C VAL A 9 4.85 11.83 7.70
N PHE A 10 4.14 10.71 7.60
CA PHE A 10 4.71 9.40 7.31
C PHE A 10 5.17 9.26 5.85
N SER A 11 4.33 9.60 4.86
CA SER A 11 4.65 9.38 3.44
C SER A 11 5.99 10.01 3.03
N PRO A 12 6.29 11.29 3.35
CA PRO A 12 7.56 11.89 2.95
C PRO A 12 8.78 11.23 3.63
N ARG A 13 8.61 10.75 4.88
CA ARG A 13 9.69 10.05 5.59
C ARG A 13 9.95 8.69 4.96
N LEU A 14 8.89 7.92 4.73
CA LEU A 14 9.00 6.62 4.05
C LEU A 14 9.63 6.79 2.67
N THR A 15 9.21 7.81 1.90
CA THR A 15 9.81 8.10 0.60
C THR A 15 11.32 8.35 0.68
N ASN A 16 11.77 9.16 1.65
CA ASN A 16 13.19 9.45 1.80
C ASN A 16 14.00 8.22 2.24
N GLU A 17 13.47 7.39 3.12
CA GLU A 17 14.14 6.14 3.53
C GLU A 17 14.21 5.14 2.36
N LEU A 18 13.16 5.04 1.55
CA LEU A 18 13.19 4.17 0.37
C LEU A 18 14.15 4.69 -0.70
N LEU A 19 14.30 6.01 -0.84
CA LEU A 19 15.31 6.61 -1.72
C LEU A 19 16.73 6.31 -1.24
N SER A 20 16.99 6.33 0.07
CA SER A 20 18.32 6.03 0.62
C SER A 20 18.71 4.56 0.47
N LEU A 21 17.73 3.69 0.22
CA LEU A 21 17.88 2.24 0.05
C LEU A 21 17.66 1.78 -1.41
N ASN A 22 17.67 2.69 -2.38
CA ASN A 22 17.32 2.38 -3.77
C ASN A 22 18.31 1.43 -4.49
N GLU A 23 19.51 1.26 -3.94
CA GLU A 23 20.52 0.30 -4.42
C GLU A 23 20.26 -1.15 -3.96
N TYR A 24 19.17 -1.40 -3.22
CA TYR A 24 18.82 -2.72 -2.71
C TYR A 24 17.47 -3.18 -3.24
N SER A 25 17.32 -4.49 -3.40
CA SER A 25 16.00 -5.10 -3.49
C SER A 25 15.43 -5.27 -2.08
N LEU A 26 14.22 -4.78 -1.86
CA LEU A 26 13.60 -4.68 -0.54
C LEU A 26 12.30 -5.49 -0.47
N ILE A 27 12.08 -6.13 0.67
CA ILE A 27 10.75 -6.57 1.11
C ILE A 27 10.32 -5.60 2.22
N ILE A 28 9.21 -4.90 2.01
CA ILE A 28 8.65 -3.93 2.95
C ILE A 28 7.36 -4.50 3.50
N GLY A 29 7.37 -4.84 4.80
CA GLY A 29 6.21 -5.38 5.50
C GLY A 29 5.67 -4.41 6.55
N GLY A 30 4.36 -4.29 6.68
CA GLY A 30 3.75 -3.61 7.83
C GLY A 30 2.31 -3.15 7.65
N ASP A 31 1.73 -2.69 8.76
CA ASP A 31 0.45 -1.97 8.80
C ASP A 31 0.65 -0.53 8.32
N MET A 32 0.14 -0.25 7.12
CA MET A 32 0.26 1.07 6.48
C MET A 32 -0.86 2.02 6.89
N ASN A 33 -1.88 1.54 7.62
CA ASN A 33 -3.10 2.28 7.96
C ASN A 33 -3.77 2.98 6.75
N ALA A 34 -3.55 2.43 5.56
CA ALA A 34 -3.99 2.95 4.28
C ALA A 34 -4.35 1.81 3.33
N VAL A 35 -5.14 2.13 2.30
CA VAL A 35 -5.54 1.16 1.28
C VAL A 35 -5.05 1.59 -0.09
N LEU A 36 -4.71 0.65 -0.99
CA LEU A 36 -4.29 0.97 -2.36
C LEU A 36 -5.46 1.15 -3.32
N ASP A 37 -6.51 0.34 -3.17
CA ASP A 37 -7.76 0.43 -3.92
C ASP A 37 -8.95 0.49 -2.97
N LEU A 38 -9.64 1.63 -2.91
CA LEU A 38 -10.79 1.82 -2.03
C LEU A 38 -11.95 0.85 -2.29
N ASN A 39 -12.12 0.36 -3.52
CA ASN A 39 -13.22 -0.52 -3.91
C ASN A 39 -12.90 -2.00 -3.66
N GLN A 40 -11.63 -2.39 -3.80
CA GLN A 40 -11.21 -3.77 -3.57
C GLN A 40 -10.80 -4.00 -2.10
N ASP A 41 -10.13 -3.03 -1.49
CA ASP A 41 -9.50 -3.17 -0.17
C ASP A 41 -10.36 -2.66 0.97
N ARG A 42 -11.63 -2.30 0.70
CA ARG A 42 -12.62 -1.98 1.73
C ARG A 42 -13.95 -2.62 1.40
N SER A 43 -14.71 -2.98 2.44
CA SER A 43 -16.06 -3.53 2.28
C SER A 43 -17.15 -2.45 2.15
N GLY A 44 -16.88 -1.22 2.58
CA GLY A 44 -17.85 -0.11 2.55
C GLY A 44 -17.93 0.58 1.19
N VAL A 45 -19.14 0.96 0.78
CA VAL A 45 -19.41 1.63 -0.53
C VAL A 45 -19.18 3.14 -0.51
N ASN A 46 -19.17 3.78 0.67
CA ASN A 46 -19.01 5.22 0.80
C ASN A 46 -17.67 5.55 1.46
N HIS A 47 -16.85 6.35 0.77
CA HIS A 47 -15.54 6.78 1.27
C HIS A 47 -15.52 8.27 1.55
N THR A 48 -15.11 8.64 2.76
CA THR A 48 -14.90 10.02 3.15
C THR A 48 -13.77 10.66 2.34
N LYS A 49 -13.79 12.00 2.22
CA LYS A 49 -12.70 12.77 1.59
C LYS A 49 -11.33 12.48 2.22
N ALA A 50 -11.29 12.21 3.52
CA ALA A 50 -10.04 11.89 4.22
C ALA A 50 -9.51 10.51 3.83
N GLN A 51 -10.38 9.49 3.76
CA GLN A 51 -9.98 8.14 3.31
C GLN A 51 -9.44 8.16 1.88
N LYS A 52 -10.08 8.91 0.98
CA LYS A 52 -9.60 9.10 -0.40
C LYS A 52 -8.19 9.67 -0.42
N ARG A 53 -7.97 10.78 0.29
CA ARG A 53 -6.64 11.41 0.36
C ARG A 53 -5.57 10.51 0.98
N ILE A 54 -5.89 9.73 2.02
CA ILE A 54 -4.93 8.78 2.61
C ILE A 54 -4.54 7.72 1.58
N SER A 55 -5.53 7.15 0.88
CA SER A 55 -5.30 6.15 -0.17
C SER A 55 -4.48 6.74 -1.32
N ASP A 56 -4.82 7.94 -1.81
CA ASP A 56 -4.08 8.62 -2.87
C ASP A 56 -2.62 8.87 -2.49
N MET A 57 -2.36 9.29 -1.23
CA MET A 57 -1.00 9.51 -0.74
C MET A 57 -0.18 8.22 -0.65
N PHE A 58 -0.78 7.14 -0.16
CA PHE A 58 -0.10 5.86 -0.09
C PHE A 58 0.16 5.26 -1.48
N LYS A 59 -0.83 5.34 -2.37
CA LYS A 59 -0.70 4.95 -3.77
C LYS A 59 0.41 5.72 -4.47
N ALA A 60 0.53 7.03 -4.22
CA ALA A 60 1.62 7.84 -4.77
C ALA A 60 3.01 7.36 -4.32
N VAL A 61 3.17 6.94 -3.05
CA VAL A 61 4.44 6.34 -2.57
C VAL A 61 4.72 5.03 -3.30
N VAL A 62 3.73 4.15 -3.40
CA VAL A 62 3.86 2.85 -4.10
C VAL A 62 4.24 3.04 -5.56
N GLU A 63 3.56 3.94 -6.27
CA GLU A 63 3.84 4.22 -7.68
C GLU A 63 5.21 4.88 -7.89
N PHE A 64 5.57 5.85 -7.05
CA PHE A 64 6.85 6.57 -7.16
C PHE A 64 8.06 5.67 -6.97
N HIS A 65 7.96 4.68 -6.08
CA HIS A 65 9.04 3.72 -5.81
C HIS A 65 8.91 2.40 -6.59
N HIS A 66 7.93 2.29 -7.50
CA HIS A 66 7.65 1.06 -8.24
C HIS A 66 7.44 -0.16 -7.33
N LEU A 67 6.79 0.05 -6.19
CA LEU A 67 6.52 -1.01 -5.23
C LEU A 67 5.44 -1.95 -5.76
N THR A 68 5.64 -3.24 -5.56
CA THR A 68 4.71 -4.28 -5.98
C THR A 68 4.08 -4.95 -4.77
N ASP A 69 2.75 -4.90 -4.65
CA ASP A 69 2.01 -5.66 -3.64
C ASP A 69 1.95 -7.14 -4.05
N ILE A 70 2.70 -7.99 -3.33
CA ILE A 70 2.83 -9.42 -3.64
C ILE A 70 1.48 -10.11 -3.55
N TRP A 71 0.71 -9.81 -2.50
CA TRP A 71 -0.55 -10.48 -2.27
C TRP A 71 -1.54 -10.17 -3.40
N ARG A 72 -1.57 -8.90 -3.85
CA ARG A 72 -2.45 -8.47 -4.95
C ARG A 72 -2.10 -9.10 -6.29
N MET A 73 -0.82 -9.35 -6.57
CA MET A 73 -0.41 -10.01 -7.81
C MET A 73 -1.05 -11.39 -7.96
N HIS A 74 -1.05 -12.18 -6.88
CA HIS A 74 -1.61 -13.53 -6.89
C HIS A 74 -3.13 -13.55 -6.67
N ASN A 75 -3.71 -12.47 -6.15
CA ASN A 75 -5.12 -12.37 -5.81
C ASN A 75 -5.77 -11.10 -6.38
N PRO A 76 -5.78 -10.92 -7.72
CA PRO A 76 -6.12 -9.64 -8.35
C PRO A 76 -7.57 -9.19 -8.15
N THR A 77 -8.47 -10.12 -7.86
CA THR A 77 -9.91 -9.86 -7.69
C THR A 77 -10.44 -10.20 -6.31
N SER A 78 -9.62 -10.83 -5.45
CA SER A 78 -10.03 -11.25 -4.12
C SER A 78 -10.26 -10.04 -3.22
N LYS A 79 -11.28 -10.13 -2.38
CA LYS A 79 -11.60 -9.14 -1.35
C LYS A 79 -11.32 -9.74 0.03
N ASP A 80 -10.05 -9.92 0.32
CA ASP A 80 -9.57 -10.33 1.64
C ASP A 80 -9.10 -9.11 2.43
N TYR A 81 -9.42 -9.11 3.72
CA TYR A 81 -9.21 -7.97 4.61
C TYR A 81 -8.43 -8.37 5.85
N THR A 82 -7.60 -7.47 6.35
CA THR A 82 -6.71 -7.73 7.48
C THR A 82 -7.15 -7.01 8.76
N PHE A 83 -8.03 -6.00 8.63
CA PHE A 83 -8.53 -5.20 9.75
C PHE A 83 -10.06 -5.05 9.73
N PHE A 84 -10.68 -5.15 10.91
CA PHE A 84 -12.10 -4.85 11.11
C PHE A 84 -12.28 -3.64 12.02
N SER A 85 -13.01 -2.63 11.53
CA SER A 85 -13.41 -1.47 12.32
C SER A 85 -14.76 -1.72 12.97
N THR A 86 -14.77 -1.98 14.28
CA THR A 86 -16.01 -2.18 15.07
C THR A 86 -16.94 -0.96 15.03
N HIS A 87 -16.37 0.25 15.03
CA HIS A 87 -17.13 1.50 15.06
C HIS A 87 -17.87 1.78 13.75
N HIS A 88 -17.31 1.32 12.63
CA HIS A 88 -17.86 1.56 11.30
C HIS A 88 -18.45 0.31 10.66
N LEU A 89 -18.33 -0.86 11.32
CA LEU A 89 -18.73 -2.17 10.82
C LEU A 89 -18.22 -2.43 9.40
N THR A 90 -16.97 -2.04 9.15
CA THR A 90 -16.30 -2.19 7.84
C THR A 90 -14.98 -2.89 7.98
N HIS A 91 -14.61 -3.61 6.92
CA HIS A 91 -13.33 -4.28 6.78
C HIS A 91 -12.41 -3.48 5.86
N SER A 92 -11.10 -3.59 6.10
CA SER A 92 -10.07 -3.05 5.21
C SER A 92 -8.83 -3.93 5.15
N CYS A 93 -8.16 -3.95 4.00
CA CYS A 93 -6.83 -4.52 3.83
C CYS A 93 -5.79 -3.40 4.00
N ILE A 94 -5.08 -3.39 5.14
CA ILE A 94 -4.11 -2.33 5.49
C ILE A 94 -2.71 -2.85 5.80
N ASP A 95 -2.55 -4.17 5.86
CA ASP A 95 -1.27 -4.84 6.09
C ASP A 95 -0.72 -5.32 4.74
N TYR A 96 0.52 -4.94 4.44
CA TYR A 96 1.13 -5.20 3.13
C TYR A 96 2.45 -5.95 3.25
N MET A 97 2.75 -6.73 2.21
CA MET A 97 4.10 -7.15 1.85
C MET A 97 4.39 -6.59 0.46
N LEU A 98 5.24 -5.56 0.39
CA LEU A 98 5.60 -4.88 -0.85
C LEU A 98 7.02 -5.25 -1.27
N LEU A 99 7.25 -5.40 -2.57
CA LEU A 99 8.58 -5.58 -3.16
C LEU A 99 9.04 -4.30 -3.83
N ALA A 100 10.30 -3.92 -3.57
CA ALA A 100 11.06 -2.99 -4.39
C ALA A 100 12.23 -3.75 -5.02
N PHE A 101 12.51 -3.52 -6.29
CA PHE A 101 13.69 -4.07 -6.96
C PHE A 101 14.71 -2.95 -7.22
N GLU A 102 15.99 -3.23 -6.97
CA GLU A 102 17.12 -2.31 -7.22
C GLU A 102 17.09 -1.70 -8.64
N HIS A 103 16.64 -2.51 -9.61
CA HIS A 103 16.37 -2.06 -10.96
C HIS A 103 14.91 -2.35 -11.32
N PRO A 104 14.09 -1.31 -11.57
CA PRO A 104 12.67 -1.48 -11.92
C PRO A 104 12.46 -2.41 -13.12
N ASN A 105 13.41 -2.43 -14.06
CA ASN A 105 13.37 -3.29 -15.24
C ASN A 105 13.61 -4.78 -14.93
N LEU A 106 14.18 -5.12 -13.77
CA LEU A 106 14.35 -6.51 -13.33
C LEU A 106 13.08 -7.11 -12.73
N ALA A 107 12.16 -6.26 -12.23
CA ALA A 107 10.89 -6.70 -11.66
C ALA A 107 10.09 -7.58 -12.64
N GLN A 108 10.06 -7.19 -13.92
CA GLN A 108 9.37 -7.95 -14.96
C GLN A 108 9.98 -9.34 -15.20
N TYR A 109 11.27 -9.54 -14.91
CA TYR A 109 11.93 -10.83 -15.08
C TYR A 109 11.82 -11.73 -13.85
N THR A 110 11.74 -11.16 -12.65
CA THR A 110 11.68 -11.92 -11.38
C THR A 110 10.27 -12.31 -10.96
N LEU A 111 9.26 -11.53 -11.34
CA LEU A 111 7.86 -11.82 -11.02
C LEU A 111 7.24 -12.92 -11.89
N ASN A 112 7.88 -13.28 -13.02
CA ASN A 112 7.45 -14.40 -13.87
C ASN A 112 7.98 -15.77 -13.40
N VAL A 113 8.69 -15.81 -12.27
CA VAL A 113 9.30 -17.03 -11.71
C VAL A 113 8.52 -17.56 -10.50
N TRP A 114 7.45 -16.86 -10.09
CA TRP A 114 6.55 -17.22 -9.00
C TRP A 114 5.10 -17.30 -9.46
#